data_AF-A0A259JVG0-F1
#
_entry.id   AF-A0A259JVG0-F1
#
_cell.length_a   1.000
_cell.length_b   1.000
_cell.length_c   1.000
_cell.angle_alpha   90.00
_cell.angle_beta   90.00
_cell.angle_gamma   90.00
#
_symmetry.space_group_name_H-M   'P 1'
#
loop_
_entity.id
_entity.type
_entity.pdbx_description
1 polymer ?
#
loop_
_entity_poly.entity_id
_entity_poly.type
_entity_poly.pdbx_seq_one_letter_code
_entity_poly.pdbx_strand_id
1 'polypeptide(L)'
;MDIKSLPEAIEWQARHAEEGGAPGTARVIRGLMAVLASDTATGRRMAGWQGLTLKDAMPLRINGGLHNLVLTGADTRLGAVYRGDLTDQHAIDALLCEVVERFDARLLPWLDGPPQTNEAGRSASVMAGLLWLAQRVSPRFEMLELGASAGINTMVERYFYDLGGVTVGPGDSPMRIVPEWRGPPPPHATPEIVSIRGCDVSPVNLAEPEAALLLKSYVWPEAAERMARIDAAALLARQSPPEVVQQDAAAFVQEALARPQQSGVTRVLFHSIVWQYVPDDQQEAVNRR
;
A
#
# COMPACT_ATOMS: atom_id res chain seq x y z
N MET A 1 14.33 13.77 7.94
CA MET A 1 13.93 14.69 9.03
C MET A 1 14.31 14.02 10.34
N ASP A 2 15.23 14.61 11.09
CA ASP A 2 15.64 14.14 12.42
C ASP A 2 14.60 14.56 13.46
N ILE A 3 13.45 13.87 13.47
CA ILE A 3 12.45 14.06 14.53
C ILE A 3 12.89 13.22 15.72
N LYS A 4 13.17 13.89 16.83
CA LYS A 4 13.90 13.30 17.96
C LYS A 4 12.98 12.75 19.06
N SER A 5 11.73 13.21 19.11
CA SER A 5 10.78 12.77 20.14
C SER A 5 9.52 12.13 19.56
N LEU A 6 8.97 11.19 20.33
CA LEU A 6 7.74 10.47 20.02
C LEU A 6 6.50 11.41 19.88
N PRO A 7 6.30 12.42 20.75
CA PRO A 7 5.25 13.42 20.56
C PRO A 7 5.34 14.19 19.24
N GLU A 8 6.54 14.65 18.86
CA GLU A 8 6.73 15.37 17.59
C GLU A 8 6.47 14.47 16.39
N ALA A 9 6.83 13.19 16.48
CA ALA A 9 6.54 12.21 15.44
C ALA A 9 5.03 11.97 15.28
N ILE A 10 4.29 11.89 16.37
CA ILE A 10 2.83 11.77 16.33
C ILE A 10 2.20 13.01 15.67
N GLU A 11 2.57 14.21 16.10
CA GLU A 11 2.01 15.44 15.52
C GLU A 11 2.39 15.59 14.04
N TRP A 12 3.64 15.27 13.67
CA TRP A 12 4.04 15.28 12.27
C TRP A 12 3.17 14.34 11.42
N GLN A 13 2.94 13.12 11.91
CA GLN A 13 2.13 12.13 11.18
C GLN A 13 0.65 12.55 11.10
N ALA A 14 0.12 13.20 12.15
CA ALA A 14 -1.23 13.74 12.15
C ALA A 14 -1.40 14.86 11.11
N ARG A 15 -0.48 15.83 11.07
CA ARG A 15 -0.49 16.90 10.05
C ARG A 15 -0.40 16.32 8.65
N HIS A 16 0.42 15.29 8.43
CA HIS A 16 0.51 14.62 7.15
C HIS A 16 -0.83 13.99 6.71
N ALA A 17 -1.57 13.37 7.64
CA ALA A 17 -2.90 12.85 7.36
C ALA A 17 -3.90 13.97 7.05
N GLU A 18 -3.85 15.08 7.78
CA GLU A 18 -4.69 16.26 7.58
C GLU A 18 -4.46 16.93 6.21
N GLU A 19 -3.20 17.16 5.85
CA GLU A 19 -2.78 17.65 4.52
C GLU A 19 -3.18 16.69 3.39
N GLY A 20 -3.22 15.38 3.70
CA GLY A 20 -3.71 14.34 2.81
C GLY A 20 -5.24 14.20 2.73
N GLY A 21 -6.00 15.10 3.37
CA GLY A 21 -7.46 15.10 3.33
C GLY A 21 -8.14 14.13 4.30
N ALA A 22 -7.42 13.66 5.33
CA ALA A 22 -7.93 12.72 6.33
C ALA A 22 -7.90 13.33 7.76
N PRO A 23 -8.73 14.36 8.05
CA PRO A 23 -8.71 15.06 9.33
C PRO A 23 -9.20 14.19 10.50
N GLY A 24 -10.09 13.21 10.28
CA GLY A 24 -10.52 12.28 11.32
C GLY A 24 -9.38 11.32 11.70
N THR A 25 -8.68 10.78 10.71
CA THR A 25 -7.45 10.01 10.90
C THR A 25 -6.38 10.84 11.64
N ALA A 26 -6.20 12.12 11.30
CA ALA A 26 -5.29 13.01 12.01
C ALA A 26 -5.63 13.14 13.50
N ARG A 27 -6.91 13.28 13.84
CA ARG A 27 -7.38 13.34 15.24
C ARG A 27 -7.16 12.04 16.00
N VAL A 28 -7.39 10.90 15.34
CA VAL A 28 -7.09 9.58 15.92
C VAL A 28 -5.59 9.44 16.21
N ILE A 29 -4.75 9.87 15.27
CA ILE A 29 -3.29 9.85 15.44
C ILE A 29 -2.87 10.77 16.60
N ARG A 30 -3.42 11.98 16.73
CA ARG A 30 -3.12 12.88 17.87
C ARG A 30 -3.49 12.26 19.20
N GLY A 31 -4.65 11.59 19.29
CA GLY A 31 -5.08 10.96 20.53
C GLY A 31 -4.23 9.76 20.97
N LEU A 32 -3.32 9.27 20.12
CA LEU A 32 -2.28 8.34 20.55
C LEU A 32 -1.39 8.92 21.66
N MET A 33 -1.30 10.25 21.79
CA MET A 33 -0.62 10.90 22.92
C MET A 33 -1.23 10.51 24.27
N ALA A 34 -2.56 10.38 24.36
CA ALA A 34 -3.24 9.93 25.56
C ALA A 34 -2.98 8.43 25.81
N VAL A 35 -2.93 7.62 24.75
CA VAL A 35 -2.62 6.19 24.82
C VAL A 35 -1.20 5.95 25.37
N LEU A 36 -0.22 6.80 25.02
CA LEU A 36 1.15 6.73 25.56
C LEU A 36 1.20 6.86 27.08
N ALA A 37 0.28 7.60 27.67
CA ALA A 37 0.19 7.81 29.11
C ALA A 37 -0.58 6.69 29.84
N SER A 38 -1.11 5.70 29.11
CA SER A 38 -1.88 4.60 29.68
C SER A 38 -1.00 3.43 30.14
N ASP A 39 -1.51 2.64 31.08
CA ASP A 39 -0.89 1.38 31.54
C ASP A 39 -1.25 0.16 30.66
N THR A 40 -1.66 0.38 29.41
CA THR A 40 -1.89 -0.71 28.46
C THR A 40 -0.56 -1.27 27.93
N ALA A 41 -0.53 -2.54 27.51
CA ALA A 41 0.64 -3.13 26.88
C ALA A 41 0.99 -2.39 25.58
N THR A 42 -0.03 -1.99 24.81
CA THR A 42 0.10 -1.17 23.60
C THR A 42 0.72 0.19 23.94
N GLY A 43 0.18 0.91 24.93
CA GLY A 43 0.71 2.19 25.40
C GLY A 43 2.17 2.11 25.84
N ARG A 44 2.50 1.12 26.69
CA ARG A 44 3.89 0.86 27.12
C ARG A 44 4.82 0.55 25.94
N ARG A 45 4.39 -0.26 24.98
CA ARG A 45 5.20 -0.60 23.81
C ARG A 45 5.46 0.60 22.91
N MET A 46 4.47 1.47 22.73
CA MET A 46 4.64 2.72 21.99
C MET A 46 5.58 3.69 22.73
N ALA A 47 5.43 3.84 24.05
CA ALA A 47 6.28 4.70 24.86
C ALA A 47 7.74 4.20 24.91
N GLY A 48 7.94 2.88 24.89
CA GLY A 48 9.26 2.23 24.86
C GLY A 48 9.82 1.96 23.47
N TRP A 49 9.26 2.56 22.40
CA TRP A 49 9.68 2.29 21.02
C TRP A 49 11.16 2.59 20.81
N GLN A 50 11.95 1.56 20.49
CA GLN A 50 13.41 1.66 20.33
C GLN A 50 13.84 2.12 18.92
N GLY A 51 12.92 2.11 17.96
CA GLY A 51 13.18 2.50 16.57
C GLY A 51 12.98 3.99 16.30
N LEU A 52 13.12 4.38 15.03
CA LEU A 52 12.90 5.76 14.60
C LEU A 52 11.42 5.95 14.28
N THR A 53 10.65 6.46 15.25
CA THR A 53 9.17 6.52 15.23
C THR A 53 8.54 6.86 13.87
N LEU A 54 9.03 7.90 13.17
CA LEU A 54 8.52 8.28 11.85
C LEU A 54 9.02 7.39 10.72
N LYS A 55 10.29 6.99 10.73
CA LYS A 55 10.85 6.09 9.72
C LYS A 55 10.15 4.73 9.77
N ASP A 56 9.80 4.29 10.97
CA ASP A 56 9.09 3.03 11.21
C ASP A 56 7.58 3.14 11.02
N ALA A 57 7.09 4.36 10.78
CA ALA A 57 5.68 4.73 10.69
C ALA A 57 4.84 4.20 11.86
N MET A 58 5.40 4.25 13.08
CA MET A 58 4.78 3.66 14.28
C MET A 58 3.33 4.15 14.51
N PRO A 59 3.00 5.46 14.42
CA PRO A 59 1.62 5.90 14.63
C PRO A 59 0.64 5.29 13.62
N LEU A 60 1.08 5.05 12.38
CA LEU A 60 0.25 4.42 11.34
C LEU A 60 0.01 2.93 11.59
N ARG A 61 0.91 2.24 12.31
CA ARG A 61 0.71 0.84 12.70
C ARG A 61 -0.52 0.68 13.58
N ILE A 62 -0.61 1.46 14.66
CA ILE A 62 -1.75 1.44 15.58
C ILE A 62 -3.00 2.01 14.94
N ASN A 63 -2.90 3.08 14.15
CA ASN A 63 -4.05 3.60 13.41
C ASN A 63 -4.66 2.51 12.50
N GLY A 64 -3.83 1.67 11.87
CA GLY A 64 -4.30 0.50 11.12
C GLY A 64 -5.12 -0.46 11.98
N GLY A 65 -4.64 -0.80 13.18
CA GLY A 65 -5.37 -1.66 14.10
C GLY A 65 -6.69 -1.06 14.58
N LEU A 66 -6.72 0.23 14.86
CA LEU A 66 -7.94 0.95 15.25
C LEU A 66 -8.95 0.97 14.11
N HIS A 67 -8.50 1.22 12.87
CA HIS A 67 -9.36 1.14 11.70
C HIS A 67 -9.87 -0.29 11.46
N ASN A 68 -9.03 -1.32 11.70
CA ASN A 68 -9.46 -2.71 11.62
C ASN A 68 -10.62 -3.04 12.58
N LEU A 69 -10.62 -2.48 13.80
CA LEU A 69 -11.74 -2.64 14.74
C LEU A 69 -13.05 -2.09 14.16
N VAL A 70 -12.99 -0.96 13.45
CA VAL A 70 -14.15 -0.37 12.76
C VAL A 70 -14.58 -1.23 11.58
N LEU A 71 -13.65 -1.65 10.72
CA LEU A 71 -13.96 -2.47 9.53
C LEU A 71 -14.53 -3.85 9.89
N THR A 72 -14.06 -4.46 10.98
CA THR A 72 -14.56 -5.75 11.48
C THR A 72 -15.87 -5.63 12.27
N GLY A 73 -16.29 -4.41 12.61
CA GLY A 73 -17.42 -4.17 13.50
C GLY A 73 -17.15 -4.51 14.98
N ALA A 74 -15.90 -4.80 15.36
CA ALA A 74 -15.54 -5.09 16.73
C ALA A 74 -15.72 -3.89 17.66
N ASP A 75 -15.42 -2.68 17.17
CA ASP A 75 -15.78 -1.41 17.80
C ASP A 75 -15.93 -0.34 16.72
N THR A 76 -17.14 0.18 16.54
CA THR A 76 -17.46 1.14 15.47
C THR A 76 -17.46 2.59 15.95
N ARG A 77 -17.17 2.86 17.23
CA ARG A 77 -17.26 4.20 17.82
C ARG A 77 -16.33 5.21 17.16
N LEU A 78 -15.11 4.79 16.79
CA LEU A 78 -14.16 5.63 16.04
C LEU A 78 -14.67 6.03 14.63
N GLY A 79 -15.68 5.33 14.11
CA GLY A 79 -16.35 5.73 12.86
C GLY A 79 -16.94 7.15 12.92
N ALA A 80 -17.38 7.62 14.10
CA ALA A 80 -17.85 9.00 14.27
C ALA A 80 -16.72 10.02 14.11
N VAL A 81 -15.48 9.67 14.49
CA VAL A 81 -14.31 10.54 14.31
C VAL A 81 -13.94 10.62 12.83
N TYR A 82 -13.90 9.47 12.15
CA TYR A 82 -13.55 9.40 10.73
C TYR A 82 -14.55 10.12 9.81
N ARG A 83 -15.84 10.13 10.17
CA ARG A 83 -16.87 10.89 9.44
C ARG A 83 -16.91 12.38 9.80
N GLY A 84 -16.20 12.79 10.85
CA GLY A 84 -16.23 14.17 11.35
C GLY A 84 -17.44 14.50 12.23
N ASP A 85 -18.21 13.49 12.68
CA ASP A 85 -19.33 13.67 13.60
C ASP A 85 -18.83 14.01 15.02
N LEU A 86 -17.68 13.44 15.41
CA LEU A 86 -16.97 13.72 16.68
C LEU A 86 -15.65 14.42 16.39
N THR A 87 -15.53 15.69 16.79
CA THR A 87 -14.36 16.54 16.49
C THR A 87 -13.64 17.08 17.72
N ASP A 88 -14.25 17.02 18.91
CA ASP A 88 -13.63 17.44 20.17
C ASP A 88 -12.46 16.50 20.53
N GLN A 89 -11.25 17.05 20.60
CA GLN A 89 -10.05 16.22 20.78
C GLN A 89 -10.02 15.54 22.16
N HIS A 90 -10.48 16.20 23.22
CA HIS A 90 -10.51 15.60 24.56
C HIS A 90 -11.44 14.38 24.64
N ALA A 91 -12.60 14.46 23.98
CA ALA A 91 -13.51 13.33 23.87
C ALA A 91 -12.91 12.18 23.02
N ILE A 92 -12.17 12.51 21.94
CA ILE A 92 -11.48 11.52 21.11
C ILE A 92 -10.36 10.83 21.89
N ASP A 93 -9.59 11.57 22.67
CA ASP A 93 -8.51 11.04 23.51
C ASP A 93 -9.06 10.04 24.54
N ALA A 94 -10.15 10.41 25.23
CA ALA A 94 -10.82 9.54 26.19
C ALA A 94 -11.36 8.26 25.50
N LEU A 95 -12.02 8.41 24.36
CA LEU A 95 -12.52 7.28 23.57
C LEU A 95 -11.38 6.34 23.13
N LEU A 96 -10.24 6.88 22.71
CA LEU A 96 -9.10 6.07 22.31
C LEU A 96 -8.51 5.29 23.47
N CYS A 97 -8.37 5.90 24.65
CA CYS A 97 -7.93 5.18 25.84
C CYS A 97 -8.87 4.01 26.16
N GLU A 98 -10.19 4.22 26.13
CA GLU A 98 -11.16 3.14 26.35
C GLU A 98 -11.06 2.02 25.31
N VAL A 99 -10.94 2.38 24.03
CA VAL A 99 -10.82 1.40 22.94
C VAL A 99 -9.52 0.60 23.07
N VAL A 100 -8.40 1.27 23.33
CA VAL A 100 -7.10 0.60 23.48
C VAL A 100 -7.09 -0.28 24.73
N GLU A 101 -7.65 0.16 25.85
CA GLU A 101 -7.75 -0.67 27.06
C GLU A 101 -8.58 -1.93 26.79
N ARG A 102 -9.72 -1.80 26.12
CA ARG A 102 -10.61 -2.92 25.80
C ARG A 102 -10.00 -3.91 24.80
N PHE A 103 -9.24 -3.42 23.82
CA PHE A 103 -8.70 -4.21 22.72
C PHE A 103 -7.17 -4.35 22.74
N ASP A 104 -6.55 -4.14 23.89
CA ASP A 104 -5.09 -4.04 24.04
C ASP A 104 -4.35 -5.23 23.42
N ALA A 105 -4.75 -6.46 23.77
CA ALA A 105 -4.15 -7.68 23.24
C ALA A 105 -4.33 -7.85 21.72
N ARG A 106 -5.38 -7.26 21.12
CA ARG A 106 -5.62 -7.28 19.67
C ARG A 106 -4.86 -6.19 18.93
N LEU A 107 -4.59 -5.07 19.58
CA LEU A 107 -3.88 -3.93 18.98
C LEU A 107 -2.36 -4.09 19.10
N LEU A 108 -1.88 -4.71 20.18
CA LEU A 108 -0.44 -4.88 20.44
C LEU A 108 0.34 -5.50 19.26
N PRO A 109 -0.14 -6.56 18.56
CA PRO A 109 0.60 -7.16 17.44
C PRO A 109 0.70 -6.27 16.20
N TRP A 110 -0.13 -5.23 16.07
CA TRP A 110 -0.04 -4.30 14.93
C TRP A 110 1.29 -3.54 14.91
N LEU A 111 1.95 -3.44 16.06
CA LEU A 111 3.27 -2.85 16.19
C LEU A 111 4.41 -3.75 15.67
N ASP A 112 4.16 -5.02 15.36
CA ASP A 112 5.21 -5.96 14.93
C ASP A 112 5.68 -5.69 13.49
N GLY A 113 4.77 -5.37 12.58
CA GLY A 113 5.05 -5.21 11.15
C GLY A 113 4.98 -3.75 10.67
N PRO A 114 5.74 -3.38 9.62
CA PRO A 114 5.58 -2.08 8.98
C PRO A 114 4.21 -1.97 8.28
N PRO A 115 3.59 -0.78 8.22
CA PRO A 115 2.38 -0.57 7.43
C PRO A 115 2.63 -0.90 5.94
N GLN A 116 1.69 -1.62 5.33
CA GLN A 116 1.78 -2.00 3.91
C GLN A 116 0.91 -1.06 3.08
N THR A 117 1.55 -0.18 2.29
CA THR A 117 0.86 0.77 1.42
C THR A 117 0.87 0.28 -0.03
N ASN A 118 0.05 -0.74 -0.29
CA ASN A 118 -0.19 -1.24 -1.64
C ASN A 118 -1.09 -0.26 -2.41
N GLU A 119 -0.51 0.49 -3.35
CA GLU A 119 -1.18 1.55 -4.10
C GLU A 119 -1.33 1.18 -5.57
N ALA A 120 -2.53 0.72 -5.95
CA ALA A 120 -2.87 0.38 -7.34
C ALA A 120 -2.74 1.56 -8.31
N GLY A 121 -2.85 2.81 -7.82
CA GLY A 121 -2.67 4.01 -8.62
C GLY A 121 -1.29 4.11 -9.28
N ARG A 122 -0.25 3.46 -8.71
CA ARG A 122 1.11 3.43 -9.30
C ARG A 122 1.12 2.72 -10.66
N SER A 123 0.17 1.82 -10.91
CA SER A 123 0.02 1.15 -12.21
C SER A 123 -0.28 2.10 -13.37
N ALA A 124 -0.76 3.32 -13.12
CA ALA A 124 -0.95 4.35 -14.15
C ALA A 124 0.36 4.67 -14.88
N SER A 125 1.44 4.89 -14.12
CA SER A 125 2.76 5.18 -14.67
C SER A 125 3.35 3.97 -15.41
N VAL A 126 3.09 2.76 -14.91
CA VAL A 126 3.53 1.51 -15.56
C VAL A 126 2.83 1.35 -16.92
N MET A 127 1.50 1.47 -16.97
CA MET A 127 0.74 1.38 -18.21
C MET A 127 1.13 2.49 -19.21
N ALA A 128 1.31 3.74 -18.74
CA ALA A 128 1.82 4.82 -19.58
C ALA A 128 3.20 4.50 -20.19
N GLY A 129 4.09 3.89 -19.41
CA GLY A 129 5.39 3.42 -19.88
C GLY A 129 5.27 2.33 -20.95
N LEU A 130 4.37 1.35 -20.76
CA LEU A 130 4.12 0.29 -21.74
C LEU A 130 3.57 0.85 -23.06
N LEU A 131 2.64 1.80 -23.01
CA LEU A 131 2.10 2.48 -24.20
C LEU A 131 3.19 3.21 -25.00
N TRP A 132 4.10 3.87 -24.28
CA TRP A 132 5.25 4.53 -24.90
C TRP A 132 6.26 3.53 -25.49
N LEU A 133 6.54 2.43 -24.79
CA LEU A 133 7.45 1.37 -25.24
C LEU A 133 6.91 0.64 -26.47
N ALA A 134 5.61 0.38 -26.54
CA ALA A 134 4.98 -0.39 -27.62
C ALA A 134 5.18 0.20 -29.04
N GLN A 135 5.63 1.45 -29.16
CA GLN A 135 6.02 2.06 -30.45
C GLN A 135 7.48 1.89 -30.84
N ARG A 136 8.32 1.38 -29.92
CA ARG A 136 9.78 1.36 -30.04
C ARG A 136 10.33 -0.05 -30.05
N VAL A 137 9.63 -0.96 -29.39
CA VAL A 137 9.99 -2.37 -29.26
C VAL A 137 8.80 -3.23 -29.64
N SER A 138 8.96 -4.56 -29.60
CA SER A 138 7.80 -5.44 -29.74
C SER A 138 6.74 -5.07 -28.70
N PRO A 139 5.46 -4.89 -29.09
CA PRO A 139 4.39 -4.51 -28.17
C PRO A 139 3.92 -5.66 -27.27
N ARG A 140 4.61 -6.81 -27.30
CA ARG A 140 4.33 -7.99 -26.48
C ARG A 140 5.29 -8.00 -25.30
N PHE A 141 4.79 -8.03 -24.07
CA PHE A 141 5.56 -7.80 -22.85
C PHE A 141 5.52 -8.99 -21.89
N GLU A 142 6.69 -9.45 -21.46
CA GLU A 142 6.87 -10.23 -20.23
C GLU A 142 7.21 -9.24 -19.11
N MET A 143 6.42 -9.21 -18.05
CA MET A 143 6.57 -8.25 -16.95
C MET A 143 7.08 -8.91 -15.68
N LEU A 144 8.05 -8.26 -15.03
CA LEU A 144 8.70 -8.73 -13.80
C LEU A 144 8.69 -7.58 -12.76
N GLU A 145 7.88 -7.70 -11.71
CA GLU A 145 7.81 -6.70 -10.63
C GLU A 145 8.69 -7.08 -9.44
N LEU A 146 9.56 -6.17 -9.00
CA LEU A 146 10.29 -6.30 -7.75
C LEU A 146 9.50 -5.69 -6.59
N GLY A 147 9.39 -6.43 -5.48
CA GLY A 147 8.67 -5.98 -4.29
C GLY A 147 7.17 -5.86 -4.52
N ALA A 148 6.58 -6.89 -5.15
CA ALA A 148 5.20 -6.89 -5.58
C ALA A 148 4.20 -6.94 -4.40
N SER A 149 4.66 -7.23 -3.17
CA SER A 149 3.85 -7.37 -1.96
C SER A 149 2.62 -8.28 -2.20
N ALA A 150 1.45 -7.68 -2.38
CA ALA A 150 0.20 -8.40 -2.60
C ALA A 150 -0.13 -8.67 -4.08
N GLY A 151 0.78 -8.33 -5.00
CA GLY A 151 0.61 -8.50 -6.44
C GLY A 151 -0.38 -7.52 -7.08
N ILE A 152 -0.70 -6.39 -6.43
CA ILE A 152 -1.67 -5.43 -6.97
C ILE A 152 -1.20 -4.90 -8.33
N ASN A 153 0.02 -4.35 -8.42
CA ASN A 153 0.50 -3.82 -9.70
C ASN A 153 0.85 -4.91 -10.72
N THR A 154 1.02 -6.18 -10.30
CA THR A 154 1.09 -7.32 -11.22
C THR A 154 -0.23 -7.69 -11.89
N MET A 155 -1.36 -7.09 -11.50
CA MET A 155 -2.66 -7.27 -12.17
C MET A 155 -2.97 -6.15 -13.16
N VAL A 156 -1.97 -5.34 -13.55
CA VAL A 156 -2.09 -4.17 -14.45
C VAL A 156 -2.91 -4.43 -15.73
N GLU A 157 -2.80 -5.61 -16.34
CA GLU A 157 -3.56 -5.96 -17.56
C GLU A 157 -5.08 -6.08 -17.33
N ARG A 158 -5.49 -6.23 -16.07
CA ARG A 158 -6.89 -6.47 -15.67
C ARG A 158 -7.61 -5.19 -15.31
N TYR A 159 -6.92 -4.05 -15.34
CA TYR A 159 -7.42 -2.77 -14.88
C TYR A 159 -7.89 -1.92 -16.06
N PHE A 160 -8.90 -1.08 -15.82
CA PHE A 160 -9.27 -0.03 -16.75
C PHE A 160 -8.45 1.23 -16.47
N TYR A 161 -7.89 1.83 -17.51
CA TYR A 161 -7.17 3.08 -17.44
C TYR A 161 -7.84 4.17 -18.27
N ASP A 162 -7.82 5.39 -17.76
CA ASP A 162 -7.95 6.62 -18.55
C ASP A 162 -6.78 7.54 -18.20
N LEU A 163 -5.80 7.61 -19.10
CA LEU A 163 -4.54 8.32 -18.90
C LEU A 163 -4.55 9.61 -19.72
N GLY A 164 -5.34 10.59 -19.26
CA GLY A 164 -5.46 11.88 -19.96
C GLY A 164 -6.22 11.77 -21.29
N GLY A 165 -7.27 10.94 -21.34
CA GLY A 165 -8.10 10.67 -22.52
C GLY A 165 -7.70 9.43 -23.31
N VAL A 166 -6.57 8.81 -22.98
CA VAL A 166 -6.12 7.55 -23.58
C VAL A 166 -6.60 6.39 -22.73
N THR A 167 -7.56 5.63 -23.26
CA THR A 167 -8.18 4.52 -22.55
C THR A 167 -7.58 3.17 -22.93
N VAL A 168 -7.36 2.30 -21.93
CA VAL A 168 -6.75 0.98 -22.11
C VAL A 168 -7.35 -0.01 -21.11
N GLY A 169 -7.44 -1.28 -21.50
CA GLY A 169 -7.86 -2.38 -20.65
C GLY A 169 -9.37 -2.66 -20.70
N PRO A 170 -9.85 -3.65 -19.92
CA PRO A 170 -11.24 -4.09 -19.93
C PRO A 170 -12.19 -3.00 -19.39
N GLY A 171 -13.17 -2.60 -20.19
CA GLY A 171 -14.09 -1.50 -19.86
C GLY A 171 -14.99 -1.77 -18.63
N ASP A 172 -15.22 -3.04 -18.31
CA ASP A 172 -16.00 -3.53 -17.18
C ASP A 172 -15.15 -3.87 -15.94
N SER A 173 -13.84 -3.53 -15.96
CA SER A 173 -12.98 -3.79 -14.80
C SER A 173 -13.50 -3.08 -13.55
N PRO A 174 -13.57 -3.79 -12.40
CA PRO A 174 -13.87 -3.16 -11.12
C PRO A 174 -12.72 -2.24 -10.66
N MET A 175 -11.51 -2.40 -11.21
CA MET A 175 -10.37 -1.54 -10.93
C MET A 175 -10.27 -0.44 -12.00
N ARG A 176 -10.63 0.78 -11.63
CA ARG A 176 -10.52 1.96 -12.51
C ARG A 176 -9.42 2.88 -12.02
N ILE A 177 -8.43 3.12 -12.88
CA ILE A 177 -7.28 3.98 -12.62
C ILE A 177 -7.38 5.21 -13.53
N VAL A 178 -7.90 6.30 -12.98
CA VAL A 178 -8.11 7.58 -13.67
C VAL A 178 -7.39 8.67 -12.87
N PRO A 179 -6.06 8.83 -13.03
CA PRO A 179 -5.30 9.83 -12.30
C PRO A 179 -5.68 11.24 -12.74
N GLU A 180 -5.41 12.24 -11.89
CA GLU A 180 -5.32 13.62 -12.33
C GLU A 180 -4.09 13.76 -13.25
N TRP A 181 -4.31 13.63 -14.55
CA TRP A 181 -3.23 13.68 -15.53
C TRP A 181 -2.79 15.12 -15.79
N ARG A 182 -1.49 15.39 -15.71
CA ARG A 182 -0.88 16.69 -16.01
C ARG A 182 0.17 16.53 -17.10
N GLY A 183 0.04 17.33 -18.17
CA GLY A 183 0.91 17.28 -19.34
C GLY A 183 0.29 16.50 -20.52
N PRO A 184 1.06 16.26 -21.60
CA PRO A 184 0.59 15.51 -22.75
C PRO A 184 0.18 14.08 -22.38
N PRO A 185 -0.89 13.52 -22.97
CA PRO A 185 -1.26 12.13 -22.76
C PRO A 185 -0.17 11.17 -23.29
N PRO A 186 -0.13 9.92 -22.80
CA PRO A 186 0.70 8.90 -23.43
C PRO A 186 0.23 8.68 -24.86
N PRO A 187 1.05 8.07 -25.72
CA PRO A 187 0.62 7.78 -27.08
C PRO A 187 -0.37 6.61 -27.12
N HIS A 188 -1.24 6.60 -28.13
CA HIS A 188 -2.15 5.47 -28.37
C HIS A 188 -1.37 4.25 -28.88
N ALA A 189 -1.38 3.16 -28.12
CA ALA A 189 -0.81 1.88 -28.50
C ALA A 189 -1.60 0.73 -27.83
N THR A 190 -1.36 -0.51 -28.26
CA THR A 190 -2.03 -1.70 -27.70
C THR A 190 -0.97 -2.67 -27.16
N PRO A 191 -0.48 -2.48 -25.92
CA PRO A 191 0.45 -3.41 -25.31
C PRO A 191 -0.25 -4.74 -25.02
N GLU A 192 0.36 -5.85 -25.43
CA GLU A 192 -0.05 -7.22 -25.07
C GLU A 192 0.85 -7.69 -23.93
N ILE A 193 0.29 -7.98 -22.75
CA ILE A 193 1.06 -8.59 -21.66
C ILE A 193 0.91 -10.11 -21.80
N VAL A 194 2.01 -10.79 -22.10
CA VAL A 194 2.01 -12.25 -22.34
C VAL A 194 2.24 -13.05 -21.08
N SER A 195 2.90 -12.44 -20.09
CA SER A 195 3.07 -12.99 -18.74
C SER A 195 3.46 -11.88 -17.78
N ILE A 196 3.07 -12.04 -16.52
CA ILE A 196 3.43 -11.12 -15.46
C ILE A 196 3.72 -11.89 -14.18
N ARG A 197 4.86 -11.60 -13.56
CA ARG A 197 5.30 -12.22 -12.32
C ARG A 197 5.92 -11.20 -11.41
N GLY A 198 5.82 -11.39 -10.11
CA GLY A 198 6.49 -10.55 -9.12
C GLY A 198 7.24 -11.37 -8.09
N CYS A 199 8.11 -10.70 -7.34
CA CYS A 199 8.70 -11.25 -6.12
C CYS A 199 8.46 -10.33 -4.93
N ASP A 200 8.36 -10.92 -3.75
CA ASP A 200 8.42 -10.18 -2.48
C ASP A 200 9.02 -11.09 -1.39
N VAL A 201 9.67 -10.51 -0.38
CA VAL A 201 10.22 -11.30 0.74
C VAL A 201 9.11 -11.82 1.67
N SER A 202 7.94 -11.17 1.67
CA SER A 202 6.77 -11.54 2.46
C SER A 202 5.48 -11.26 1.65
N PRO A 203 5.19 -12.04 0.59
CA PRO A 203 4.02 -11.84 -0.24
C PRO A 203 2.71 -11.90 0.57
N VAL A 204 1.73 -11.08 0.18
CA VAL A 204 0.41 -11.07 0.81
C VAL A 204 -0.61 -11.71 -0.13
N ASN A 205 -1.32 -12.75 0.33
CA ASN A 205 -2.34 -13.38 -0.49
C ASN A 205 -3.68 -12.62 -0.42
N LEU A 206 -3.97 -11.78 -1.41
CA LEU A 206 -5.23 -11.02 -1.51
C LEU A 206 -6.48 -11.87 -1.70
N ALA A 207 -6.35 -13.15 -2.07
CA ALA A 207 -7.49 -14.05 -2.14
C ALA A 207 -8.03 -14.38 -0.73
N GLU A 208 -7.18 -14.30 0.30
CA GLU A 208 -7.57 -14.49 1.70
C GLU A 208 -8.28 -13.25 2.26
N PRO A 209 -9.54 -13.37 2.71
CA PRO A 209 -10.30 -12.23 3.22
C PRO A 209 -9.62 -11.49 4.36
N GLU A 210 -8.97 -12.21 5.28
CA GLU A 210 -8.27 -11.62 6.42
C GLU A 210 -7.04 -10.81 5.99
N ALA A 211 -6.28 -11.30 5.02
CA ALA A 211 -5.11 -10.61 4.49
C ALA A 211 -5.51 -9.35 3.70
N ALA A 212 -6.57 -9.45 2.89
CA ALA A 212 -7.15 -8.29 2.20
C ALA A 212 -7.66 -7.24 3.20
N LEU A 213 -8.32 -7.67 4.28
CA LEU A 213 -8.80 -6.79 5.33
C LEU A 213 -7.67 -6.12 6.11
N LEU A 214 -6.59 -6.86 6.41
CA LEU A 214 -5.37 -6.32 7.02
C LEU A 214 -4.78 -5.19 6.16
N LEU A 215 -4.62 -5.42 4.86
CA LEU A 215 -4.15 -4.39 3.93
C LEU A 215 -5.09 -3.18 3.86
N LYS A 216 -6.41 -3.43 3.82
CA LYS A 216 -7.42 -2.37 3.83
C LYS A 216 -7.36 -1.52 5.09
N SER A 217 -7.00 -2.12 6.22
CA SER A 217 -6.93 -1.43 7.51
C SER A 217 -5.86 -0.33 7.55
N TYR A 218 -4.79 -0.45 6.74
CA TYR A 218 -3.78 0.59 6.60
C TYR A 218 -4.17 1.74 5.67
N VAL A 219 -5.29 1.63 4.95
CA VAL A 219 -5.86 2.73 4.16
C VAL A 219 -6.67 3.63 5.10
N TRP A 220 -6.49 4.94 5.01
CA TRP A 220 -7.26 5.87 5.82
C TRP A 220 -8.76 5.79 5.44
N PRO A 221 -9.67 5.76 6.43
CA PRO A 221 -11.12 5.70 6.19
C PRO A 221 -11.65 6.76 5.23
N GLU A 222 -11.06 7.96 5.24
CA GLU A 222 -11.46 9.07 4.38
C GLU A 222 -11.03 8.87 2.91
N ALA A 223 -10.04 8.00 2.65
CA ALA A 223 -9.55 7.71 1.30
C ALA A 223 -10.42 6.67 0.58
N ALA A 224 -11.70 7.01 0.36
CA ALA A 224 -12.72 6.11 -0.19
C ALA A 224 -12.30 5.45 -1.53
N GLU A 225 -11.68 6.19 -2.44
CA GLU A 225 -11.18 5.63 -3.70
C GLU A 225 -10.09 4.57 -3.47
N ARG A 226 -9.17 4.81 -2.52
CA ARG A 226 -8.12 3.84 -2.18
C ARG A 226 -8.72 2.58 -1.56
N MET A 227 -9.74 2.72 -0.71
CA MET A 227 -10.46 1.58 -0.15
C MET A 227 -11.15 0.76 -1.25
N ALA A 228 -11.84 1.43 -2.19
CA ALA A 228 -12.49 0.77 -3.32
C ALA A 228 -11.47 0.02 -4.21
N ARG A 229 -10.26 0.56 -4.40
CA ARG A 229 -9.19 -0.12 -5.12
C ARG A 229 -8.73 -1.39 -4.41
N ILE A 230 -8.62 -1.40 -3.07
CA ILE A 230 -8.30 -2.64 -2.34
C ILE A 230 -9.39 -3.70 -2.52
N ASP A 231 -10.67 -3.30 -2.47
CA ASP A 231 -11.79 -4.22 -2.68
C ASP A 231 -11.79 -4.80 -4.11
N ALA A 232 -11.53 -3.97 -5.12
CA ALA A 232 -11.40 -4.39 -6.51
C ALA A 232 -10.19 -5.32 -6.72
N ALA A 233 -9.04 -5.02 -6.10
CA ALA A 233 -7.85 -5.86 -6.16
C ALA A 233 -8.10 -7.24 -5.53
N ALA A 234 -8.76 -7.29 -4.37
CA ALA A 234 -9.13 -8.55 -3.72
C ALA A 234 -10.13 -9.35 -4.57
N LEU A 235 -11.09 -8.70 -5.22
CA LEU A 235 -12.01 -9.34 -6.16
C LEU A 235 -11.26 -9.98 -7.33
N LEU A 236 -10.37 -9.24 -7.98
CA LEU A 236 -9.58 -9.72 -9.13
C LEU A 236 -8.61 -10.83 -8.72
N ALA A 237 -7.98 -10.73 -7.54
CA ALA A 237 -7.09 -11.75 -7.02
C ALA A 237 -7.82 -13.07 -6.71
N ARG A 238 -9.08 -13.02 -6.22
CA ARG A 238 -9.89 -14.23 -6.01
C ARG A 238 -10.28 -14.92 -7.32
N GLN A 239 -10.46 -14.17 -8.41
CA GLN A 239 -10.78 -14.74 -9.72
C GLN A 239 -9.55 -15.42 -10.34
N SER A 240 -8.38 -14.80 -10.21
CA SER A 240 -7.11 -15.33 -10.68
C SER A 240 -5.99 -14.77 -9.78
N PRO A 241 -5.39 -15.55 -8.88
CA PRO A 241 -4.35 -15.03 -8.02
C PRO A 241 -3.14 -14.49 -8.82
N PRO A 242 -2.55 -13.34 -8.44
CA PRO A 242 -1.32 -12.88 -9.08
C PRO A 242 -0.16 -13.84 -8.77
N GLU A 243 0.75 -14.03 -9.74
CA GLU A 243 1.94 -14.86 -9.55
C GLU A 243 3.03 -14.04 -8.84
N VAL A 244 3.05 -14.14 -7.51
CA VAL A 244 4.10 -13.52 -6.67
C VAL A 244 4.85 -14.60 -5.90
N VAL A 245 6.15 -14.72 -6.18
CA VAL A 245 7.02 -15.68 -5.49
C VAL A 245 7.62 -15.06 -4.23
N GLN A 246 7.77 -15.87 -3.18
CA GLN A 246 8.48 -15.45 -1.98
C GLN A 246 9.99 -15.51 -2.21
N GLN A 247 10.59 -14.37 -2.56
CA GLN A 247 12.01 -14.29 -2.93
C GLN A 247 12.51 -12.84 -2.83
N ASP A 248 13.80 -12.67 -2.53
CA ASP A 248 14.44 -11.36 -2.62
C ASP A 248 14.62 -10.91 -4.09
N ALA A 249 14.86 -9.61 -4.27
CA ALA A 249 14.91 -9.00 -5.60
C ALA A 249 16.09 -9.50 -6.44
N ALA A 250 17.27 -9.68 -5.83
CA ALA A 250 18.48 -10.06 -6.54
C ALA A 250 18.39 -11.50 -7.06
N ALA A 251 17.93 -12.43 -6.21
CA ALA A 251 17.73 -13.82 -6.58
C ALA A 251 16.66 -13.96 -7.67
N PHE A 252 15.55 -13.21 -7.58
CA PHE A 252 14.50 -13.23 -8.58
C PHE A 252 14.99 -12.71 -9.95
N VAL A 253 15.72 -11.60 -9.99
CA VAL A 253 16.29 -11.06 -11.24
C VAL A 253 17.27 -12.05 -11.86
N GLN A 254 18.16 -12.64 -11.05
CA GLN A 254 19.10 -13.64 -11.53
C GLN A 254 18.38 -14.84 -12.18
N GLU A 255 17.35 -15.36 -11.52
CA GLU A 255 16.57 -16.49 -12.05
C GLU A 255 15.81 -16.08 -13.32
N ALA A 256 15.13 -14.95 -13.31
CA ALA A 256 14.30 -14.50 -14.43
C ALA A 256 15.15 -14.21 -15.68
N LEU A 257 16.30 -13.56 -15.52
CA LEU A 257 17.20 -13.24 -16.63
C LEU A 257 18.00 -14.45 -17.14
N ALA A 258 18.15 -15.51 -16.35
CA ALA A 258 18.72 -16.77 -16.82
C ALA A 258 17.78 -17.52 -17.78
N ARG A 259 16.47 -17.24 -17.75
CA ARG A 259 15.49 -17.87 -18.66
C ARG A 259 15.59 -17.24 -20.05
N PRO A 260 15.67 -18.05 -21.13
CA PRO A 260 15.64 -17.55 -22.50
C PRO A 260 14.41 -16.67 -22.73
N GLN A 261 14.63 -15.50 -23.33
CA GLN A 261 13.53 -14.62 -23.71
C GLN A 261 12.89 -15.15 -25.00
N GLN A 262 11.56 -15.20 -25.02
CA GLN A 262 10.82 -15.61 -26.20
C GLN A 262 11.03 -14.60 -27.34
N SER A 263 11.25 -15.11 -28.56
CA SER A 263 11.40 -14.25 -29.74
C SER A 263 10.16 -13.38 -29.95
N GLY A 264 10.38 -12.09 -30.22
CA GLY A 264 9.30 -11.12 -30.41
C GLY A 264 8.56 -10.73 -29.12
N VAL A 265 9.08 -11.07 -27.93
CA VAL A 265 8.56 -10.58 -26.64
C VAL A 265 9.62 -9.66 -26.02
N THR A 266 9.20 -8.51 -25.49
CA THR A 266 10.05 -7.58 -24.73
C THR A 266 9.93 -7.90 -23.24
N ARG A 267 11.05 -8.20 -22.56
CA ARG A 267 11.06 -8.35 -21.10
C ARG A 267 11.18 -6.99 -20.41
N VAL A 268 10.32 -6.72 -19.45
CA VAL A 268 10.27 -5.48 -18.66
C VAL A 268 10.45 -5.83 -17.19
N LEU A 269 11.59 -5.42 -16.63
CA LEU A 269 11.83 -5.42 -15.20
C LEU A 269 11.44 -4.06 -14.62
N PHE A 270 10.59 -4.04 -13.60
CA PHE A 270 10.13 -2.80 -12.99
C PHE A 270 9.91 -2.93 -11.49
N HIS A 271 9.78 -1.79 -10.82
CA HIS A 271 9.26 -1.70 -9.46
C HIS A 271 8.42 -0.43 -9.34
N SER A 272 7.47 -0.41 -8.42
CA SER A 272 6.64 0.78 -8.18
C SER A 272 7.20 1.70 -7.08
N ILE A 273 7.84 1.13 -6.05
CA ILE A 273 8.44 1.90 -4.94
C ILE A 273 9.56 1.15 -4.19
N VAL A 274 9.68 -0.17 -4.37
CA VAL A 274 10.44 -1.02 -3.43
C VAL A 274 11.92 -0.68 -3.32
N TRP A 275 12.50 -0.08 -4.36
CA TRP A 275 13.95 0.08 -4.49
C TRP A 275 14.62 0.72 -3.27
N GLN A 276 13.97 1.71 -2.65
CA GLN A 276 14.46 2.37 -1.43
C GLN A 276 14.53 1.48 -0.18
N TYR A 277 13.92 0.30 -0.22
CA TYR A 277 13.91 -0.71 0.85
C TYR A 277 14.83 -1.90 0.53
N VAL A 278 15.32 -2.01 -0.71
CA VAL A 278 16.20 -3.09 -1.13
C VAL A 278 17.60 -2.83 -0.54
N PRO A 279 18.22 -3.81 0.15
CA PRO A 279 19.59 -3.67 0.64
C PRO A 279 20.59 -3.31 -0.47
N ASP A 280 21.62 -2.52 -0.14
CA ASP A 280 22.57 -1.99 -1.13
C ASP A 280 23.27 -3.09 -1.95
N ASP A 281 23.63 -4.21 -1.31
CA ASP A 281 24.24 -5.37 -1.98
C ASP A 281 23.30 -6.01 -3.01
N GLN A 282 22.00 -6.04 -2.73
CA GLN A 282 20.99 -6.52 -3.69
C GLN A 282 20.77 -5.51 -4.82
N GLN A 283 20.75 -4.20 -4.54
CA GLN A 283 20.66 -3.17 -5.58
C GLN A 283 21.83 -3.28 -6.56
N GLU A 284 23.05 -3.43 -6.06
CA GLU A 284 24.26 -3.63 -6.87
C GLU A 284 24.21 -4.92 -7.69
N ALA A 285 23.64 -6.00 -7.16
CA ALA A 285 23.50 -7.26 -7.86
C ALA A 285 22.52 -7.15 -9.04
N VAL A 286 21.39 -6.45 -8.85
CA VAL A 286 20.39 -6.21 -9.89
C VAL A 286 20.94 -5.28 -10.98
N ASN A 287 21.61 -4.18 -10.62
CA ASN A 287 22.14 -3.20 -11.59
C ASN A 287 23.29 -3.73 -12.46
N ARG A 288 23.95 -4.83 -12.07
CA ARG A 288 25.05 -5.44 -12.82
C ARG A 288 24.58 -6.37 -13.96
N ARG A 289 23.28 -6.64 -14.07
CA ARG A 289 22.68 -7.52 -15.07
C ARG A 289 22.12 -6.74 -16.24
#